data_AF-A0A075FZ84-F1
#
_entry.id   AF-A0A075FZ84-F1
#
_cell.length_a   1.000
_cell.length_b   1.000
_cell.length_c   1.000
_cell.angle_alpha   90.00
_cell.angle_beta   90.00
_cell.angle_gamma   90.00
#
_symmetry.space_group_name_H-M   'P 1'
#
loop_
_entity.id
_entity.type
_entity.pdbx_description
1 polymer ?
#
loop_
_entity_poly.entity_id
_entity_poly.type
_entity_poly.pdbx_seq_one_letter_code
_entity_poly.pdbx_strand_id
1 'polypeptide(L)'
;MSLCQVCHLDSKKHSKKLWTLHQQTQTCTFCQKSGSEHSEKLWQMHKLVVEKGQHCSEHKRDEKLYPITIGSGRAGVARVCKLNADPPYDKELIPIYMSCTECNLYLGSTEEDFADILDGMCLKCFRESIDQTDIWYDMPPIKKVSKKGVN
;
A
#
# COMPACT_ATOMS: atom_id res chain seq x y z
N MET A 1 5.63 33.14 -1.66
CA MET A 1 5.63 31.77 -1.12
C MET A 1 4.29 31.16 -1.49
N SER A 2 4.27 30.13 -2.34
CA SER A 2 3.03 29.49 -2.76
C SER A 2 2.75 28.30 -1.84
N LEU A 3 1.59 28.32 -1.20
CA LEU A 3 1.08 27.18 -0.43
C LEU A 3 0.52 26.14 -1.41
N CYS A 4 0.80 24.87 -1.15
CA CYS A 4 0.14 23.79 -1.87
C CYS A 4 -1.35 23.82 -1.55
N GLN A 5 -2.20 23.83 -2.57
CA GLN A 5 -3.65 23.89 -2.37
C GLN A 5 -4.22 22.61 -1.72
N VAL A 6 -3.46 21.51 -1.73
CA VAL A 6 -3.91 20.20 -1.24
C VAL A 6 -3.41 19.89 0.17
N CYS A 7 -2.13 20.08 0.46
CA CYS A 7 -1.57 19.82 1.79
C CYS A 7 -1.34 21.07 2.64
N HIS A 8 -1.61 22.26 2.09
CA HIS A 8 -1.42 23.56 2.74
C HIS A 8 0.02 23.83 3.24
N LEU A 9 0.99 23.01 2.82
CA LEU A 9 2.41 23.21 3.11
C LEU A 9 3.07 24.10 2.06
N ASP A 10 4.15 24.76 2.45
CA ASP A 10 4.92 25.61 1.56
C ASP A 10 5.59 24.80 0.42
N SER A 11 5.69 25.43 -0.75
CA SER A 11 6.45 24.90 -1.90
C SER A 11 7.85 24.38 -1.58
N LYS A 12 8.56 24.95 -0.60
CA LYS A 12 9.90 24.52 -0.15
C LYS A 12 9.91 23.16 0.55
N LYS A 13 8.77 22.70 1.07
CA LYS A 13 8.61 21.37 1.66
C LYS A 13 8.36 20.28 0.62
N HIS A 14 8.27 20.66 -0.66
CA HIS A 14 8.03 19.73 -1.75
C HIS A 14 9.28 19.60 -2.64
N SER A 15 9.55 18.39 -3.10
CA SER A 15 10.32 18.23 -4.33
C SER A 15 9.48 18.67 -5.53
N LYS A 16 10.13 18.99 -6.66
CA LYS A 16 9.41 19.34 -7.90
C LYS A 16 8.41 18.25 -8.30
N LYS A 17 8.77 16.97 -8.07
CA LYS A 17 7.94 15.82 -8.39
C LYS A 17 6.73 15.71 -7.47
N LEU A 18 6.93 15.83 -6.15
CA LEU A 18 5.86 15.83 -5.15
C LEU A 18 4.87 17.00 -5.36
N TRP A 19 5.39 18.18 -5.67
CA TRP A 19 4.56 19.35 -5.97
C TRP A 19 3.66 19.12 -7.19
N THR A 20 4.23 18.58 -8.26
CA THR A 20 3.49 18.22 -9.49
C THR A 20 2.42 17.17 -9.20
N LEU A 21 2.75 16.17 -8.38
CA LEU A 21 1.83 15.12 -7.94
C LEU A 21 0.58 15.70 -7.25
N HIS A 22 0.81 16.61 -6.30
CA HIS A 22 -0.27 17.28 -5.57
C HIS A 22 -1.09 18.20 -6.47
N GLN A 23 -0.47 18.88 -7.44
CA GLN A 23 -1.19 19.78 -8.37
C GLN A 23 -2.00 19.05 -9.43
N GLN A 24 -1.54 17.89 -9.90
CA GLN A 24 -2.19 17.17 -11.00
C GLN A 24 -3.28 16.19 -10.54
N THR A 25 -3.57 16.11 -9.23
CA THR A 25 -4.56 15.19 -8.65
C THR A 25 -4.42 13.75 -9.17
N GLN A 26 -3.18 13.32 -9.46
CA GLN A 26 -2.95 11.98 -9.99
C GLN A 26 -3.32 10.95 -8.92
N THR A 27 -4.05 9.92 -9.31
CA THR A 27 -4.34 8.77 -8.45
C THR A 27 -3.23 7.74 -8.58
N CYS A 28 -2.85 7.12 -7.47
CA CYS A 28 -1.86 6.07 -7.46
C CYS A 28 -2.46 4.80 -8.10
N THR A 29 -1.81 4.24 -9.11
CA THR A 29 -2.28 3.02 -9.78
C THR A 29 -2.38 1.82 -8.83
N PHE A 30 -1.55 1.78 -7.77
CA PHE A 30 -1.50 0.68 -6.82
C PHE A 30 -2.67 0.69 -5.83
N CYS A 31 -2.78 1.75 -5.02
CA CYS A 31 -3.76 1.86 -3.93
C CYS A 31 -4.98 2.73 -4.27
N GLN A 32 -5.05 3.26 -5.50
CA GLN A 32 -6.11 4.12 -6.02
C GLN A 32 -6.37 5.43 -5.26
N LYS A 33 -5.50 5.74 -4.28
CA LYS A 33 -5.53 6.97 -3.48
C LYS A 33 -4.97 8.17 -4.21
N SER A 34 -5.28 9.35 -3.71
CA SER A 34 -4.80 10.61 -4.29
C SER A 34 -3.29 10.77 -4.06
N GLY A 35 -2.62 11.49 -4.95
CA GLY A 35 -1.21 11.83 -4.79
C GLY A 35 -0.90 12.57 -3.49
N SER A 36 -1.84 13.33 -2.93
CA SER A 36 -1.65 14.01 -1.65
C SER A 36 -1.52 13.11 -0.43
N GLU A 37 -1.93 11.85 -0.54
CA GLU A 37 -1.73 10.85 0.51
C GLU A 37 -0.37 10.15 0.39
N HIS A 38 0.49 10.58 -0.54
CA HIS A 38 1.78 9.96 -0.80
C HIS A 38 2.94 10.89 -0.50
N SER A 39 3.94 10.37 0.22
CA SER A 39 5.29 10.90 0.11
C SER A 39 5.91 10.50 -1.24
N GLU A 40 6.99 11.18 -1.65
CA GLU A 40 7.69 10.82 -2.88
C GLU A 40 8.24 9.40 -2.83
N LYS A 41 8.72 8.98 -1.64
CA LYS A 41 9.21 7.62 -1.38
C LYS A 41 8.07 6.62 -1.54
N LEU A 42 6.93 6.84 -0.89
CA LEU A 42 5.77 5.96 -0.98
C LEU A 42 5.29 5.80 -2.43
N TRP A 43 5.22 6.92 -3.16
CA TRP A 43 4.84 6.90 -4.57
C TRP A 43 5.79 6.07 -5.43
N GLN A 44 7.11 6.17 -5.21
CA GLN A 44 8.07 5.31 -5.93
C GLN A 44 7.90 3.84 -5.56
N MET A 45 7.69 3.53 -4.28
CA MET A 45 7.51 2.15 -3.84
C MET A 45 6.27 1.52 -4.48
N HIS A 46 5.12 2.20 -4.46
CA HIS A 46 3.91 1.74 -5.14
C HIS A 46 4.11 1.57 -6.65
N LYS A 47 4.80 2.53 -7.31
CA LYS A 47 5.11 2.44 -8.75
C LYS A 47 5.95 1.20 -9.07
N LEU A 48 6.99 0.92 -8.27
CA LEU A 48 7.85 -0.24 -8.45
C LEU A 48 7.10 -1.56 -8.25
N VAL A 49 6.19 -1.62 -7.27
CA VAL A 49 5.34 -2.80 -7.06
C VAL A 49 4.46 -3.06 -8.26
N VAL A 50 3.86 -2.02 -8.83
CA VAL A 50 3.03 -2.13 -10.04
C VAL A 50 3.86 -2.57 -11.25
N GLU A 51 5.02 -1.96 -11.48
CA GLU A 51 5.91 -2.34 -12.60
C GLU A 51 6.34 -3.81 -12.50
N LYS A 52 6.74 -4.28 -11.32
CA LYS A 52 7.09 -5.69 -11.08
C LYS A 52 5.88 -6.61 -11.24
N GLY A 53 4.73 -6.21 -10.70
CA GLY A 53 3.49 -7.00 -10.74
C GLY A 53 2.87 -7.06 -12.13
N GLN A 54 3.07 -6.04 -12.96
CA GLN A 54 2.56 -5.97 -14.33
C GLN A 54 3.23 -7.01 -15.24
N HIS A 55 4.51 -7.29 -15.01
CA HIS A 55 5.25 -8.27 -15.78
C HIS A 55 4.76 -9.69 -15.48
N CYS A 56 4.30 -10.41 -16.51
CA CYS A 56 3.91 -11.81 -16.39
C CYS A 56 5.07 -12.72 -16.78
N SER A 57 5.52 -13.58 -15.86
CA SER A 57 6.59 -14.56 -16.10
C SER A 57 6.24 -15.58 -17.18
N GLU A 58 4.98 -16.00 -17.24
CA GLU A 58 4.48 -17.00 -18.20
C GLU A 58 4.49 -16.44 -19.63
N HIS A 59 4.02 -15.20 -19.81
CA HIS A 59 3.93 -14.55 -21.12
C HIS A 59 5.17 -13.74 -21.49
N LYS A 60 6.11 -13.54 -20.55
CA LYS A 60 7.35 -12.75 -20.70
C LYS A 60 7.10 -11.34 -21.25
N ARG A 61 6.00 -10.72 -20.82
CA ARG A 61 5.59 -9.38 -21.25
C ARG A 61 4.78 -8.69 -20.16
N ASP A 62 4.61 -7.40 -20.32
CA ASP A 62 3.81 -6.58 -19.43
C ASP A 62 2.35 -6.70 -19.81
N GLU A 63 1.53 -7.17 -18.86
CA GLU A 63 0.12 -7.37 -19.07
C GLU A 63 -0.69 -6.10 -18.77
N LYS A 64 -1.94 -6.08 -19.23
CA LYS A 64 -2.83 -4.94 -18.98
C LYS A 64 -3.29 -4.92 -17.52
N LEU A 65 -3.22 -3.74 -16.91
CA LEU A 65 -3.68 -3.50 -15.55
C LEU A 65 -5.15 -3.10 -15.52
N TYR A 66 -5.87 -3.56 -14.50
CA TYR A 66 -7.25 -3.21 -14.22
C TYR A 66 -7.44 -2.92 -12.73
N PRO A 67 -8.26 -1.91 -12.38
CA PRO A 67 -8.68 -1.72 -11.00
C PRO A 67 -9.56 -2.90 -10.57
N ILE A 68 -9.36 -3.39 -9.35
CA ILE A 68 -10.15 -4.47 -8.76
C ILE A 68 -10.50 -4.14 -7.31
N THR A 69 -11.63 -4.66 -6.83
CA THR A 69 -11.99 -4.67 -5.41
C THR A 69 -12.39 -6.09 -5.05
N ILE A 70 -11.70 -6.70 -4.10
CA ILE A 70 -11.91 -8.10 -3.71
C ILE A 70 -12.74 -8.12 -2.44
N GLY A 71 -13.99 -8.60 -2.53
CA GLY A 71 -14.93 -8.62 -1.41
C GLY A 71 -15.12 -7.23 -0.80
N SER A 72 -15.00 -7.13 0.52
CA SER A 72 -15.06 -5.86 1.27
C SER A 72 -13.68 -5.20 1.45
N GLY A 73 -12.66 -5.66 0.72
CA GLY A 73 -11.31 -5.10 0.76
C GLY A 73 -11.23 -3.74 0.08
N ARG A 74 -10.06 -3.11 0.16
CA ARG A 74 -9.80 -1.85 -0.55
C ARG A 74 -9.66 -2.04 -2.04
N ALA A 75 -9.81 -0.95 -2.77
CA ALA A 75 -9.54 -0.92 -4.21
C ALA A 75 -8.02 -1.10 -4.45
N GLY A 76 -7.67 -2.03 -5.33
CA GLY A 76 -6.29 -2.34 -5.70
C GLY A 76 -6.16 -2.53 -7.21
N VAL A 77 -5.05 -3.11 -7.66
CA VAL A 77 -4.81 -3.34 -9.08
C VAL A 77 -4.51 -4.81 -9.35
N ALA A 78 -5.02 -5.31 -10.46
CA ALA A 78 -4.73 -6.65 -10.96
C ALA A 78 -4.19 -6.57 -12.38
N ARG A 79 -3.29 -7.50 -12.72
CA ARG A 79 -2.94 -7.79 -14.12
C ARG A 79 -3.94 -8.77 -14.70
N VAL A 80 -4.25 -8.65 -15.99
CA VAL A 80 -5.03 -9.65 -16.72
C VAL A 80 -4.08 -10.60 -17.43
N CYS A 81 -4.09 -11.87 -17.03
CA CYS A 81 -3.39 -12.93 -17.74
C CYS A 81 -4.38 -13.66 -18.66
N LYS A 82 -3.94 -13.91 -19.91
CA LYS A 82 -4.69 -14.79 -20.81
C LYS A 82 -4.30 -16.24 -20.53
N LEU A 83 -5.28 -17.11 -20.30
CA LEU A 83 -5.06 -18.54 -20.06
C LEU A 83 -5.30 -19.34 -21.35
N ASN A 84 -4.76 -20.55 -21.40
CA ASN A 84 -5.03 -21.54 -22.45
C ASN A 84 -6.37 -22.25 -22.20
N ALA A 85 -7.45 -21.48 -22.07
CA ALA A 85 -8.80 -21.98 -21.85
C ALA A 85 -9.76 -21.37 -22.88
N ASP A 86 -10.90 -22.02 -23.09
CA ASP A 86 -11.94 -21.51 -23.98
C ASP A 86 -12.67 -20.31 -23.37
N PRO A 87 -13.02 -19.29 -24.18
CA PRO A 87 -13.86 -18.19 -23.72
C PRO A 87 -15.18 -18.70 -23.13
N PRO A 88 -15.69 -18.10 -22.03
CA PRO A 88 -15.23 -16.85 -21.41
C PRO A 88 -14.16 -17.01 -20.32
N TYR A 89 -13.59 -18.20 -20.13
CA TYR A 89 -12.65 -18.51 -19.05
C TYR A 89 -11.18 -18.29 -19.44
N ASP A 90 -10.93 -17.65 -20.59
CA ASP A 90 -9.60 -17.40 -21.15
C ASP A 90 -8.85 -16.27 -20.43
N LYS A 91 -9.43 -15.65 -19.40
CA LYS A 91 -8.86 -14.49 -18.71
C LYS A 91 -8.94 -14.63 -17.20
N GLU A 92 -7.81 -14.39 -16.55
CA GLU A 92 -7.71 -14.36 -15.10
C GLU A 92 -7.16 -13.02 -14.63
N LEU A 93 -7.80 -12.44 -13.62
CA LEU A 93 -7.33 -11.24 -12.93
C LEU A 93 -6.45 -11.67 -11.76
N ILE A 94 -5.15 -11.41 -11.87
CA ILE A 94 -4.18 -11.71 -10.81
C ILE A 94 -3.89 -10.40 -10.05
N PRO A 95 -4.31 -10.30 -8.77
CA PRO A 95 -4.05 -9.10 -7.96
C PRO A 95 -2.56 -8.88 -7.75
N ILE A 96 -2.15 -7.61 -7.72
CA ILE A 96 -0.79 -7.20 -7.42
C ILE A 96 -0.76 -6.75 -5.96
N TYR A 97 0.04 -7.46 -5.16
CA TYR A 97 0.27 -7.15 -3.76
C TYR A 97 1.71 -6.71 -3.54
N MET A 98 1.92 -5.89 -2.51
CA MET A 98 3.24 -5.54 -2.02
C MET A 98 3.69 -6.60 -1.01
N SER A 99 4.96 -7.01 -1.08
CA SER A 99 5.56 -7.95 -0.13
C SER A 99 6.50 -7.23 0.83
N CYS A 100 6.57 -7.72 2.06
CA CYS A 100 7.56 -7.31 3.06
C CYS A 100 8.98 -7.57 2.56
N THR A 101 9.88 -6.60 2.75
CA THR A 101 11.29 -6.71 2.36
C THR A 101 12.06 -7.78 3.14
N GLU A 102 11.66 -8.08 4.37
CA GLU A 102 12.34 -9.04 5.24
C GLU A 102 11.74 -10.45 5.14
N CYS A 103 10.45 -10.60 5.40
CA CYS A 103 9.81 -11.92 5.48
C CYS A 103 9.10 -12.37 4.20
N ASN A 104 9.04 -11.53 3.15
CA ASN A 104 8.38 -11.79 1.87
C ASN A 104 6.87 -12.08 1.94
N LEU A 105 6.24 -11.95 3.11
CA LEU A 105 4.78 -12.03 3.24
C LEU A 105 4.12 -10.77 2.69
N TYR A 106 2.88 -10.90 2.21
CA TYR A 106 2.13 -9.76 1.71
C TYR A 106 1.79 -8.78 2.83
N LEU A 107 1.96 -7.50 2.52
CA LEU A 107 1.64 -6.41 3.43
C LEU A 107 0.12 -6.21 3.52
N GLY A 108 -0.34 -5.82 4.70
CA GLY A 108 -1.71 -5.36 4.88
C GLY A 108 -1.90 -3.91 4.44
N SER A 109 -3.15 -3.46 4.32
CA SER A 109 -3.47 -2.11 3.84
C SER A 109 -2.77 -0.99 4.61
N THR A 110 -2.70 -1.11 5.95
CA THR A 110 -2.00 -0.14 6.81
C THR A 110 -0.49 -0.16 6.55
N GLU A 111 0.10 -1.34 6.36
CA GLU A 111 1.54 -1.48 6.11
C GLU A 111 1.92 -0.92 4.75
N GLU A 112 1.08 -1.16 3.74
CA GLU A 112 1.23 -0.58 2.40
C GLU A 112 1.11 0.95 2.45
N ASP A 113 0.15 1.51 3.20
CA ASP A 113 -0.06 2.95 3.30
C ASP A 113 1.09 3.70 3.99
N PHE A 114 1.79 3.02 4.91
CA PHE A 114 2.93 3.58 5.65
C PHE A 114 4.25 2.93 5.25
N ALA A 115 4.34 2.34 4.05
CA ALA A 115 5.52 1.60 3.60
C ALA A 115 6.77 2.49 3.49
N ASP A 116 6.61 3.80 3.29
CA ASP A 116 7.73 4.75 3.30
C ASP A 116 8.36 4.93 4.70
N ILE A 117 7.53 4.90 5.75
CA ILE A 117 7.94 4.97 7.16
C ILE A 117 8.46 3.61 7.64
N LEU A 118 7.77 2.52 7.27
CA LEU A 118 8.10 1.15 7.65
C LEU A 118 9.20 0.54 6.78
N ASP A 119 9.75 1.30 5.83
CA ASP A 119 10.74 0.86 4.85
C ASP A 119 10.33 -0.38 4.04
N GLY A 120 9.03 -0.55 3.81
CA GLY A 120 8.46 -1.70 3.11
C GLY A 120 8.39 -2.96 3.96
N MET A 121 8.62 -2.87 5.26
CA MET A 121 8.46 -3.97 6.21
C MET A 121 7.01 -4.09 6.70
N CYS A 122 6.62 -5.31 7.06
CA CYS A 122 5.42 -5.52 7.85
C CYS A 122 5.63 -5.04 9.30
N LEU A 123 4.55 -4.78 10.04
CA LEU A 123 4.60 -4.28 11.41
C LEU A 123 5.42 -5.19 12.33
N LYS A 124 5.34 -6.51 12.11
CA LYS A 124 6.13 -7.48 12.87
C LYS A 124 7.63 -7.29 12.64
N CYS A 125 8.09 -7.32 11.38
CA CYS A 125 9.50 -7.16 11.05
C CYS A 125 10.02 -5.77 11.44
N PHE A 126 9.21 -4.73 11.25
CA PHE A 126 9.57 -3.38 11.69
C PHE A 126 9.80 -3.31 13.20
N ARG A 127 8.91 -3.89 14.01
CA ARG A 127 9.06 -3.96 15.48
C ARG A 127 10.32 -4.71 15.90
N GLU A 128 10.61 -5.83 15.24
CA GLU A 128 11.84 -6.60 15.46
C GLU A 128 13.09 -5.76 15.13
N SER A 129 13.04 -4.93 14.07
CA SER A 129 14.17 -4.07 13.69
C SER A 129 14.48 -2.93 14.67
N ILE A 130 13.52 -2.54 15.51
CA ILE A 130 13.66 -1.46 16.52
C ILE A 130 13.66 -2.01 17.96
N ASP A 131 13.85 -3.32 18.11
CA ASP A 131 13.85 -4.03 19.40
C ASP A 131 12.56 -3.83 20.23
N GLN A 132 11.42 -3.56 19.56
CA GLN A 132 10.09 -3.44 20.19
C GLN A 132 9.32 -4.77 20.10
N THR A 133 9.93 -5.84 20.61
CA THR A 133 9.38 -7.20 20.57
C THR A 133 8.53 -7.57 21.79
N ASP A 134 8.22 -6.60 22.66
CA ASP A 134 7.50 -6.85 23.91
C ASP A 134 6.04 -7.25 23.66
N ILE A 135 5.61 -8.30 24.35
CA ILE A 135 4.24 -8.85 24.31
C ILE A 135 3.15 -7.81 24.65
N TRP A 136 3.52 -6.75 25.37
CA TRP A 136 2.60 -5.68 25.76
C TRP A 136 1.97 -4.98 24.54
N TYR A 137 2.66 -4.92 23.41
CA TYR A 137 2.15 -4.30 22.17
C TYR A 137 1.12 -5.16 21.43
N ASP A 138 1.00 -6.45 21.77
CA ASP A 138 0.03 -7.38 21.18
C ASP A 138 -1.17 -7.63 22.09
N MET A 139 -1.07 -7.27 23.38
CA MET A 139 -2.19 -7.36 24.31
C MET A 139 -2.96 -6.03 24.37
N PRO A 140 -4.25 -5.99 23.98
CA PRO A 140 -5.06 -4.81 24.23
C PRO A 140 -5.10 -4.55 25.74
N PRO A 141 -5.02 -3.27 26.19
CA PRO A 141 -5.07 -2.96 27.61
C PRO A 141 -6.35 -3.54 28.20
N ILE A 142 -6.21 -4.47 29.15
CA ILE A 142 -7.34 -4.96 29.92
C ILE A 142 -7.87 -3.74 30.68
N LYS A 143 -9.00 -3.18 30.20
CA LYS A 143 -9.77 -2.20 30.97
C LYS A 143 -10.21 -2.92 32.24
N LYS A 144 -9.47 -2.74 33.34
CA LYS A 144 -9.91 -3.16 34.66
C LYS A 144 -11.17 -2.35 34.97
N VAL A 145 -12.34 -2.88 34.63
CA VAL A 145 -13.61 -2.41 35.16
C VAL A 145 -13.54 -2.74 36.65
N SER A 146 -13.16 -1.75 37.46
CA SER A 146 -13.36 -1.83 38.90
C SER A 146 -14.86 -1.91 39.12
N LYS A 147 -15.36 -3.13 39.37
CA LYS A 147 -16.63 -3.30 40.07
C LYS A 147 -16.45 -2.67 41.45
N LYS A 148 -16.73 -1.37 41.55
CA LYS A 148 -17.00 -0.75 42.85
C LYS A 148 -18.18 -1.53 43.42
N GLY A 149 -17.94 -2.17 44.57
CA GLY A 149 -18.96 -2.92 45.30
C GLY A 149 -20.21 -2.06 45.47
N VAL A 150 -21.35 -2.63 45.10
CA VAL A 150 -22.64 -2.15 45.55
C VAL A 150 -22.76 -2.62 46.99
N ASN A 151 -22.70 -1.68 47.93
CA ASN A 151 -23.13 -1.86 49.31
C ASN A 151 -24.62 -2.19 49.36
#